data_AF-A0A7X6VFP2-F1
#
_entry.id   AF-A0A7X6VFP2-F1
#
_cell.length_a   1.000
_cell.length_b   1.000
_cell.length_c   1.000
_cell.angle_alpha   90.00
_cell.angle_beta   90.00
_cell.angle_gamma   90.00
#
_symmetry.space_group_name_H-M   'P 1'
#
loop_
_entity.id
_entity.type
_entity.pdbx_description
1 polymer ?
#
loop_
_entity_poly.entity_id
_entity_poly.type
_entity_poly.pdbx_seq_one_letter_code
_entity_poly.pdbx_strand_id
1 'polypeptide(L)' 'VNKNAIALFAQYYPEDYPEVETIAFAAKNGLIIKEISVDMCYREQGRSSITPLKSIYYAVKVTFSLLLSNKGGGDY' A
#
# COMPACT_ATOMS: atom_id res chain seq x y z
N VAL A 1 -3.91 13.59 16.92
CA VAL A 1 -3.30 13.30 15.60
C VAL A 1 -1.82 12.99 15.79
N ASN A 2 -1.29 11.93 15.16
CA ASN A 2 0.09 11.46 15.36
C ASN A 2 1.09 12.30 14.54
N LYS A 3 1.92 13.11 15.21
CA LYS A 3 2.89 14.02 14.58
C LYS A 3 4.00 13.28 13.82
N ASN A 4 4.41 12.10 14.29
CA ASN A 4 5.47 11.31 13.68
C ASN A 4 5.00 10.73 12.34
N ALA A 5 3.77 10.22 12.29
CA ALA A 5 3.18 9.73 11.05
C ALA A 5 3.04 10.86 10.01
N ILE A 6 2.57 12.05 10.41
CA ILE A 6 2.48 13.20 9.51
C ILE A 6 3.85 13.59 8.98
N ALA A 7 4.86 13.73 9.86
CA ALA A 7 6.20 14.13 9.44
C ALA A 7 6.85 13.10 8.50
N LEU A 8 6.57 11.80 8.70
CA LEU A 8 7.07 10.72 7.86
C LEU A 8 6.44 10.79 6.45
N PHE A 9 5.12 10.88 6.36
CA PHE A 9 4.41 10.90 5.07
C PHE A 9 4.44 12.25 4.35
N ALA A 10 4.77 13.35 5.06
CA ALA A 10 5.04 14.64 4.44
C ALA A 10 6.37 14.65 3.66
N GLN A 11 7.31 13.76 4.01
CA GLN A 11 8.61 13.65 3.32
C GLN A 11 8.54 12.70 2.13
N TYR A 12 7.83 11.58 2.28
CA TYR A 12 7.75 10.56 1.24
C TYR A 12 6.41 9.83 1.30
N TYR A 13 5.74 9.78 0.15
CA TYR A 13 4.51 9.03 -0.04
C TYR A 13 4.64 8.17 -1.30
N PRO A 14 4.46 6.84 -1.22
CA PRO A 14 4.62 5.95 -2.37
C PRO A 14 3.59 6.24 -3.49
N GLU A 15 4.03 6.23 -4.74
CA GLU A 15 3.19 6.55 -5.91
C GLU A 15 2.60 5.32 -6.61
N ASP A 16 3.38 4.24 -6.78
CA ASP A 16 3.00 3.09 -7.59
C ASP A 16 1.90 2.22 -6.96
N TYR A 17 2.12 1.78 -5.71
CA TYR A 17 1.16 1.00 -4.95
C TYR A 17 0.94 1.62 -3.57
N PRO A 18 0.27 2.80 -3.50
CA PRO A 18 0.20 3.61 -2.30
C PRO A 18 -0.30 2.81 -1.11
N GLU A 19 -1.32 1.96 -1.26
CA GLU A 19 -1.87 1.17 -0.16
C GLU A 19 -0.87 0.15 0.41
N VAL A 20 -0.23 -0.63 -0.47
CA VAL A 20 0.69 -1.72 -0.05
C VAL A 20 2.02 -1.15 0.45
N GLU A 21 2.58 -0.20 -0.28
CA GLU A 21 3.87 0.40 0.05
C GLU A 21 3.79 1.29 1.28
N THR A 22 2.68 2.03 1.48
CA THR A 22 2.49 2.85 2.69
C THR A 22 2.45 1.99 3.95
N ILE A 23 1.77 0.84 3.90
CA ILE A 23 1.72 -0.12 5.02
C ILE A 23 3.12 -0.68 5.31
N ALA A 24 3.83 -1.10 4.26
CA ALA A 24 5.20 -1.59 4.41
C ALA A 24 6.16 -0.52 4.94
N PHE A 25 6.06 0.72 4.44
CA PHE A 25 6.88 1.86 4.86
C PHE A 25 6.58 2.29 6.30
N ALA A 26 5.31 2.33 6.69
CA ALA A 26 4.89 2.61 8.07
C ALA A 26 5.43 1.55 9.04
N ALA A 27 5.35 0.27 8.67
CA ALA A 27 5.88 -0.83 9.47
C ALA A 27 7.40 -0.75 9.62
N LYS A 28 8.13 -0.46 8.52
CA LYS A 28 9.59 -0.28 8.55
C LYS A 28 10.03 0.89 9.45
N ASN A 29 9.24 1.95 9.52
CA ASN A 29 9.51 3.12 10.37
C ASN A 29 8.94 3.01 11.80
N GLY A 30 8.48 1.82 12.20
CA GLY A 30 8.04 1.55 13.58
C GLY A 30 6.70 2.20 13.96
N LEU A 31 5.86 2.58 12.99
CA LEU A 31 4.51 3.06 13.27
C LEU A 31 3.59 1.90 13.68
N ILE A 32 2.67 2.18 14.60
CA ILE A 32 1.64 1.22 15.01
C ILE A 32 0.52 1.23 13.98
N ILE A 33 0.29 0.08 13.34
CA ILE A 33 -0.76 -0.14 12.35
C ILE A 33 -1.86 -0.98 13.00
N LYS A 34 -3.12 -0.58 12.82
CA LYS A 34 -4.28 -1.30 13.35
C LYS A 34 -5.35 -1.41 12.28
N GLU A 35 -5.79 -2.63 12.01
CA GLU A 35 -6.97 -2.90 11.19
C GLU A 35 -8.24 -2.66 12.01
N ILE A 36 -9.21 -1.99 11.40
CA ILE A 36 -10.50 -1.67 12.02
C ILE A 36 -11.59 -2.21 11.11
N SER A 37 -12.50 -3.01 11.67
CA SER A 37 -13.67 -3.49 10.94
C SER A 37 -14.58 -2.32 10.56
N VAL A 38 -15.04 -2.32 9.32
CA VAL A 38 -15.96 -1.31 8.79
C VAL A 38 -17.18 -1.99 8.18
N ASP A 39 -18.34 -1.35 8.32
CA ASP A 39 -19.56 -1.80 7.64
C ASP A 39 -19.48 -1.43 6.16
N MET A 40 -19.39 -2.43 5.31
CA MET A 40 -19.27 -2.25 3.87
C MET A 40 -20.65 -2.02 3.26
N CYS A 41 -20.88 -0.82 2.71
CA CYS A 41 -22.08 -0.54 1.93
C CYS A 41 -22.04 -1.27 0.58
N TYR A 42 -23.18 -1.82 0.14
CA TYR A 42 -23.27 -2.49 -1.15
C TYR A 42 -23.02 -1.48 -2.29
N ARG A 43 -22.27 -1.90 -3.31
CA ARG A 43 -22.01 -1.08 -4.49
C ARG A 43 -23.27 -1.05 -5.35
N GLU A 44 -23.87 0.11 -5.55
CA GLU A 44 -25.05 0.25 -6.44
C GLU A 44 -24.69 0.04 -7.92
N GLN A 45 -23.42 0.25 -8.29
CA GLN A 45 -22.96 0.20 -9.68
C GLN A 45 -21.47 -0.18 -9.80
N GLY A 46 -21.09 -0.65 -10.99
CA GLY A 46 -19.73 -1.08 -11.34
C GLY A 46 -19.57 -2.60 -11.40
N ARG A 47 -18.71 -3.06 -12.32
CA ARG A 47 -18.33 -4.47 -12.47
C ARG A 47 -16.90 -4.62 -11.98
N SER A 48 -16.56 -5.72 -11.31
CA SER A 48 -15.18 -5.99 -10.89
C SER A 48 -14.25 -5.98 -12.10
N SER A 49 -13.33 -5.02 -12.14
CA SER A 49 -12.29 -4.94 -13.18
C SER A 49 -11.20 -6.00 -13.01
N ILE A 50 -11.24 -6.74 -11.91
CA ILE A 50 -10.30 -7.77 -11.51
C ILE A 50 -10.88 -9.14 -11.89
N THR A 51 -10.38 -9.71 -12.98
CA THR A 51 -10.56 -11.13 -13.25
C THR A 51 -9.54 -11.92 -12.40
N PRO A 52 -9.79 -13.20 -12.09
CA PRO A 52 -8.88 -14.00 -11.26
C PRO A 52 -7.44 -13.99 -11.76
N LEU A 53 -7.27 -14.05 -13.08
CA LEU A 53 -5.96 -14.01 -13.75
C LEU A 53 -5.24 -12.66 -13.57
N LYS A 54 -5.97 -11.54 -13.70
CA LYS A 54 -5.42 -10.20 -13.49
C LYS A 54 -5.02 -9.97 -12.03
N SER A 55 -5.73 -10.61 -11.08
CA SER A 55 -5.43 -10.53 -9.65
C SER A 55 -4.10 -11.20 -9.31
N ILE A 56 -3.84 -12.38 -9.88
CA ILE A 56 -2.55 -13.09 -9.71
C ILE A 56 -1.41 -12.29 -10.33
N TYR A 57 -1.59 -11.79 -11.56
CA TYR A 57 -0.60 -10.93 -12.21
C TYR A 57 -0.27 -9.70 -11.36
N TYR A 58 -1.29 -9.05 -10.80
CA TYR A 58 -1.11 -7.88 -9.93
C TYR A 58 -0.34 -8.24 -8.65
N ALA A 59 -0.72 -9.31 -7.96
CA ALA A 59 -0.04 -9.75 -6.73
C ALA A 59 1.46 -10.04 -6.98
N VAL A 60 1.79 -10.71 -8.08
CA VAL A 60 3.19 -10.98 -8.46
C VAL A 60 3.94 -9.69 -8.77
N LYS A 61 3.34 -8.77 -9.54
CA LYS A 61 3.94 -7.49 -9.90
C LYS A 61 4.26 -6.63 -8.67
N VAL A 62 3.31 -6.51 -7.74
CA VAL A 62 3.47 -5.76 -6.48
C VAL A 62 4.54 -6.39 -5.60
N THR A 63 4.56 -7.72 -5.49
CA THR A 63 5.58 -8.42 -4.71
C THR A 63 6.98 -8.15 -5.26
N PHE A 64 7.14 -8.19 -6.59
CA PHE A 64 8.42 -7.85 -7.23
C PHE A 64 8.82 -6.38 -7.01
N SER A 65 7.88 -5.45 -7.14
CA SER A 65 8.12 -4.03 -6.87
C SER A 65 8.58 -3.80 -5.43
N LEU A 66 7.93 -4.42 -4.44
CA LEU A 66 8.31 -4.32 -3.03
C LEU A 66 9.71 -4.91 -2.76
N LEU A 67 10.04 -6.05 -3.38
CA LEU A 67 11.35 -6.70 -3.23
C LEU A 67 12.48 -5.87 -3.86
N LEU A 68 12.23 -5.29 -5.04
CA LEU A 68 13.20 -4.43 -5.73
C LEU A 68 13.38 -3.10 -4.99
N SER A 69 12.29 -2.49 -4.55
CA SER A 69 12.30 -1.28 -3.71
C SER A 69 13.05 -1.53 -2.39
N ASN A 70 12.97 -2.74 -1.83
CA ASN A 70 13.76 -3.13 -0.65
C ASN A 70 15.26 -3.37 -0.95
N LYS A 71 15.67 -3.46 -2.22
CA LYS A 71 17.07 -3.70 -2.60
C LYS A 71 17.79 -2.45 -3.13
N GLY A 72 17.12 -1.30 -3.15
CA GLY A 72 17.68 0.00 -3.53
C GLY A 72 17.42 1.04 -2.47
N GLY A 73 18.36 1.21 -1.54
CA GLY A 73 18.55 2.55 -0.97
C GLY A 73 19.09 3.44 -2.08
N GLY A 74 18.28 4.41 -2.52
CA GLY A 74 18.65 5.36 -3.56
C GLY A 74 17.68 5.36 -4.73
N ASP A 75 16.91 6.45 -4.79
CA ASP A 75 16.46 7.12 -6.00
C ASP A 75 15.35 6.45 -6.83
N TYR A 76 14.11 6.79 -6.47
CA TYR A 76 13.06 7.18 -7.41
C TYR A 76 12.43 8.48 -6.93
#